data_AF-A0AAU3IKM9-F1
#
_entry.id   AF-A0AAU3IKM9-F1
#
_cell.length_a   1.000
_cell.length_b   1.000
_cell.length_c   1.000
_cell.angle_alpha   90.00
_cell.angle_beta   90.00
_cell.angle_gamma   90.00
#
_symmetry.space_group_name_H-M   'P 1'
#
loop_
_entity.id
_entity.type
_entity.pdbx_description
1 polymer ?
#
loop_
_entity_poly.entity_id
_entity_poly.type
_entity_poly.pdbx_seq_one_letter_code
_entity_poly.pdbx_strand_id
1 'polypeptide(L)'
;MPNLGPVELIVILLVVILLFGAKKLPDTAKALGQSLRLFKKETSKMSEEDEARSTAKTQAETVAPPPAQIPPTTPSVEERLRALEEENRKLREAQQPVSSQNEPRSN
;
A
#
# COMPACT_ATOMS: atom_id res chain seq x y z
N MET A 1 43.95 -28.75 7.56
CA MET A 1 42.60 -28.15 7.64
C MET A 1 41.91 -28.37 6.31
N PRO A 2 40.63 -28.76 6.26
CA PRO A 2 39.91 -28.90 4.99
C PRO A 2 39.86 -27.52 4.31
N ASN A 3 40.45 -27.44 3.13
CA ASN A 3 40.47 -26.21 2.34
C ASN A 3 39.23 -26.23 1.44
N LEU A 4 38.24 -25.40 1.78
CA LEU A 4 37.07 -25.18 0.94
C LEU A 4 37.50 -24.45 -0.33
N GLY A 5 37.89 -25.23 -1.33
CA GLY A 5 38.28 -24.72 -2.63
C GLY A 5 37.07 -24.38 -3.50
N PRO A 6 37.29 -23.66 -4.61
CA PRO A 6 36.25 -23.39 -5.60
C PRO A 6 35.52 -24.66 -6.07
N VAL A 7 36.24 -25.78 -6.16
CA VAL A 7 35.68 -27.08 -6.55
C VAL A 7 34.67 -27.60 -5.52
N GLU A 8 34.99 -27.53 -4.22
CA GLU A 8 34.09 -27.97 -3.15
C GLU A 8 32.78 -27.16 -3.17
N LEU A 9 32.87 -25.84 -3.37
CA LEU A 9 31.70 -24.97 -3.47
C LEU A 9 30.82 -25.31 -4.68
N ILE A 10 31.41 -25.67 -5.82
CA ILE A 10 30.66 -26.10 -7.00
C ILE A 10 29.91 -27.41 -6.71
N VAL A 11 30.54 -28.36 -6.02
CA VAL A 11 29.88 -29.63 -5.66
C VAL A 11 28.70 -29.38 -4.72
N ILE A 12 28.86 -28.55 -3.69
CA ILE A 12 27.77 -28.19 -2.77
C ILE A 12 26.65 -27.48 -3.54
N LEU A 13 26.99 -26.54 -4.42
CA LEU A 13 26.01 -25.84 -5.25
C LEU A 13 25.23 -26.80 -6.15
N LEU A 14 25.90 -27.79 -6.75
CA LEU A 14 25.27 -28.85 -7.53
C LEU A 14 24.25 -29.63 -6.70
N VAL A 15 24.61 -30.03 -5.48
CA VAL A 15 23.69 -30.74 -4.57
C VAL A 15 22.47 -29.88 -4.25
N VAL A 16 22.66 -28.60 -3.92
CA VAL A 16 21.54 -27.67 -3.67
C VAL A 16 20.64 -27.51 -4.90
N ILE A 17 21.21 -27.39 -6.10
CA ILE A 17 20.45 -27.30 -7.35
C ILE A 17 19.67 -28.59 -7.62
N LEU A 18 20.20 -29.76 -7.27
CA LEU A 18 19.48 -31.03 -7.44
C LEU A 18 18.29 -31.16 -6.47
N LEU A 19 18.44 -30.69 -5.22
CA LEU A 19 17.38 -30.75 -4.22
C LEU A 19 16.25 -29.74 -4.49
N PHE A 20 16.61 -28.50 -4.80
CA PHE A 20 15.64 -27.40 -4.97
C PHE A 20 15.24 -27.18 -6.42
N GLY A 21 16.08 -27.57 -7.38
CA GLY A 21 15.91 -27.31 -8.81
C GLY A 21 16.54 -25.98 -9.27
N ALA A 22 17.10 -25.97 -10.48
CA ALA A 22 17.78 -24.82 -11.08
C ALA A 22 16.90 -23.56 -11.21
N LYS A 23 15.57 -23.74 -11.29
CA LYS A 23 14.61 -22.63 -11.42
C LYS A 23 14.18 -22.04 -10.08
N LYS A 24 14.26 -22.80 -8.97
CA LYS A 24 13.82 -22.33 -7.64
C LYS A 24 14.89 -21.57 -6.89
N LEU A 25 16.16 -21.96 -7.02
CA LEU A 25 17.28 -21.26 -6.41
C LEU A 25 17.33 -19.76 -6.75
N PRO A 26 17.29 -19.33 -8.04
CA PRO A 26 17.30 -17.91 -8.38
C PRO A 26 16.01 -17.18 -7.98
N ASP A 27 14.87 -17.86 -7.96
CA ASP A 27 13.58 -17.29 -7.58
C ASP A 27 13.53 -16.99 -6.07
N THR A 28 13.91 -17.97 -5.25
CA THR A 28 14.04 -17.83 -3.79
C THR A 28 15.11 -16.80 -3.42
N ALA A 29 16.26 -16.79 -4.10
CA ALA A 29 17.30 -15.80 -3.87
C ALA A 29 16.84 -14.37 -4.21
N LYS A 30 16.06 -14.19 -5.28
CA LYS A 30 15.48 -12.88 -5.63
C LYS A 30 14.51 -12.39 -4.57
N ALA A 31 13.61 -13.24 -4.10
CA ALA A 31 12.64 -12.89 -3.05
C ALA A 31 13.33 -12.54 -1.72
N LEU A 32 14.29 -13.36 -1.28
CA LEU A 32 15.11 -13.08 -0.09
C LEU A 32 15.94 -11.80 -0.25
N GLY A 33 16.55 -11.59 -1.41
CA GLY A 33 17.36 -10.41 -1.70
C GLY A 33 16.52 -9.13 -1.69
N GLN A 34 15.28 -9.17 -2.17
CA GLN A 34 14.35 -8.04 -2.08
C GLN A 34 13.98 -7.71 -0.64
N SER A 35 13.66 -8.73 0.18
CA SER A 35 13.38 -8.56 1.61
C SER A 35 14.58 -7.99 2.35
N LEU A 36 15.78 -8.54 2.14
CA LEU A 36 17.00 -8.09 2.79
C LEU A 36 17.40 -6.68 2.34
N ARG A 37 17.13 -6.31 1.08
CA ARG A 37 17.37 -4.95 0.58
C ARG A 37 16.46 -3.92 1.22
N LEU A 38 15.18 -4.26 1.44
CA LEU A 38 14.23 -3.35 2.10
C LEU A 38 14.57 -3.21 3.58
N PHE A 39 14.83 -4.34 4.25
CA PHE A 39 15.31 -4.37 5.62
C PHE A 39 16.58 -3.53 5.78
N LYS A 40 17.59 -3.73 4.93
CA LYS A 40 18.84 -2.95 4.98
C LYS A 40 18.61 -1.46 4.76
N LYS A 41 17.69 -1.05 3.88
CA LYS A 41 17.34 0.37 3.69
C LYS A 41 16.67 0.97 4.91
N GLU A 42 15.72 0.26 5.51
CA GLU A 42 15.02 0.73 6.72
C GLU A 42 15.98 0.77 7.91
N THR A 43 16.78 -0.27 8.11
CA THR A 43 17.82 -0.29 9.15
C THR A 43 18.87 0.80 8.94
N SER A 44 19.34 1.02 7.70
CA SER A 44 20.28 2.11 7.41
C SER A 44 19.65 3.49 7.65
N LYS A 45 18.38 3.70 7.29
CA LYS A 45 17.66 4.95 7.61
C LYS A 45 17.52 5.16 9.11
N MET A 46 17.26 4.11 9.90
CA MET A 46 17.23 4.23 11.35
C MET A 46 18.61 4.60 11.93
N SER A 47 19.68 3.99 11.42
CA SER A 47 21.06 4.34 11.82
C SER A 47 21.46 5.73 11.37
N GLU A 48 20.97 6.20 10.23
CA GLU A 48 21.21 7.56 9.71
C GLU A 48 20.32 8.60 10.39
N GLU A 49 19.10 8.28 10.83
CA GLU A 49 18.19 9.19 11.55
C GLU A 49 18.67 9.51 12.97
N ASP A 50 19.39 8.58 13.62
CA ASP A 50 20.08 8.85 14.89
C ASP A 50 21.21 9.90 14.72
N GLU A 51 21.84 10.00 13.54
CA GLU A 51 22.83 11.04 13.19
C GLU A 51 22.19 12.29 12.55
N ALA A 52 21.10 12.14 11.79
CA ALA A 52 20.45 13.17 10.99
C ALA A 52 19.31 13.89 11.72
N ARG A 53 18.99 13.57 12.98
CA ARG A 53 18.10 14.41 13.80
C ARG A 53 18.67 15.83 14.03
N SER A 54 19.92 16.09 13.63
CA SER A 54 20.52 17.43 13.55
C SER A 54 20.25 18.16 12.21
N THR A 55 19.84 17.48 11.13
CA THR A 55 19.67 18.09 9.81
C THR A 55 18.59 17.41 8.95
N ALA A 56 17.58 18.20 8.57
CA ALA A 56 16.74 18.05 7.38
C ALA A 56 15.50 17.12 7.45
N LYS A 57 14.40 17.78 7.81
CA LYS A 57 12.99 17.48 7.54
C LYS A 57 12.63 17.47 6.02
N THR A 58 13.48 16.92 5.15
CA THR A 58 13.31 16.99 3.69
C THR A 58 13.51 15.61 3.07
N GLN A 59 12.41 14.91 2.79
CA GLN A 59 12.19 14.01 1.65
C GLN A 59 10.92 13.17 1.88
N ALA A 60 9.78 13.84 1.80
CA ALA A 60 8.48 13.20 1.57
C ALA A 60 8.02 13.54 0.15
N GLU A 61 8.82 13.18 -0.85
CA GLU A 61 8.39 13.18 -2.25
C GLU A 61 9.22 12.13 -3.01
N THR A 62 8.56 11.31 -3.83
CA THR A 62 9.11 10.25 -4.70
C THR A 62 9.19 8.83 -4.13
N VAL A 63 8.02 8.21 -3.90
CA VAL A 63 7.64 6.97 -4.64
C VAL A 63 6.12 7.03 -4.84
N ALA A 64 5.68 7.71 -5.89
CA ALA A 64 4.36 7.45 -6.45
C ALA A 64 4.34 5.99 -6.96
N PRO A 65 3.32 5.18 -6.65
CA PRO A 65 3.07 3.96 -7.40
C PRO A 65 2.88 4.31 -8.88
N PRO A 66 3.24 3.42 -9.83
CA PRO A 66 3.01 3.66 -11.25
C PRO A 66 1.54 4.07 -11.47
N PRO A 67 1.27 5.04 -12.36
CA PRO A 67 -0.08 5.52 -12.63
C PRO A 67 -0.89 4.42 -13.29
N ALA A 68 -1.45 3.52 -12.48
CA ALA A 68 -2.70 2.88 -12.83
C ALA A 68 -3.71 4.01 -12.88
N GLN A 69 -4.02 4.42 -14.11
CA GLN A 69 -5.09 5.35 -14.45
C GLN A 69 -6.34 4.95 -13.67
N ILE A 70 -6.63 5.69 -12.59
CA ILE A 70 -7.98 5.71 -12.06
C ILE A 70 -8.74 6.56 -13.08
N PRO A 71 -9.69 5.98 -13.84
CA PRO A 71 -10.44 6.74 -14.82
C PRO A 71 -11.05 7.98 -14.15
N PRO A 72 -11.13 9.12 -14.87
CA PRO A 72 -11.82 10.32 -14.38
C PRO A 72 -13.33 10.06 -14.38
N THR A 73 -13.79 9.29 -13.40
CA THR A 73 -15.22 9.08 -13.13
C THR A 73 -15.43 8.87 -11.63
N THR A 74 -14.60 9.50 -10.80
CA THR A 74 -15.02 9.77 -9.43
C THR A 74 -15.81 11.07 -9.48
N PRO A 75 -17.14 11.06 -9.27
CA PRO A 75 -17.93 12.29 -9.27
C PRO A 75 -17.29 13.27 -8.29
N SER A 76 -17.18 14.53 -8.71
CA SER A 76 -16.56 15.60 -7.92
C SER A 76 -17.11 15.54 -6.50
N VAL A 77 -16.29 15.86 -5.49
CA VAL A 77 -16.70 15.83 -4.07
C VAL A 77 -18.02 16.59 -3.87
N GLU A 78 -18.24 17.64 -4.67
CA GLU A 78 -19.47 18.44 -4.70
C GLU A 78 -20.69 17.69 -5.24
N GLU A 79 -20.50 16.81 -6.23
CA GLU A 79 -21.55 15.97 -6.80
C GLU A 79 -21.90 14.80 -5.86
N ARG A 80 -20.90 14.26 -5.16
CA ARG A 80 -21.13 13.34 -4.03
C ARG A 80 -21.89 14.02 -2.90
N LEU A 81 -21.57 15.26 -2.59
CA LEU A 81 -22.26 16.03 -1.55
C LEU A 81 -23.73 16.25 -1.90
N ARG A 82 -24.03 16.64 -3.15
CA ARG A 82 -25.40 16.80 -3.66
C ARG A 82 -26.19 15.48 -3.66
N ALA A 83 -25.56 14.39 -4.08
CA ALA A 83 -26.20 13.07 -4.08
C ALA A 83 -26.54 12.59 -2.64
N LEU A 84 -25.64 12.82 -1.67
CA LEU A 84 -25.89 12.50 -0.26
C LEU A 84 -27.00 13.37 0.36
N GLU A 85 -27.14 14.61 -0.10
CA GLU A 85 -28.14 15.56 0.40
C GLU A 85 -29.53 15.25 -0.16
N GLU A 86 -29.62 14.83 -1.43
CA GLU A 86 -30.83 14.27 -2.03
C GLU A 86 -31.26 12.94 -1.39
N GLU A 87 -30.30 12.07 -1.10
CA GLU A 87 -30.55 10.81 -0.40
C GLU A 87 -31.15 11.09 1.00
N ASN A 88 -30.51 11.95 1.79
CA ASN A 88 -31.03 12.34 3.10
C ASN A 88 -32.41 13.03 3.01
N ARG A 89 -32.67 13.82 1.97
CA ARG A 89 -33.98 14.46 1.75
C ARG A 89 -35.07 13.44 1.46
N LYS A 90 -34.80 12.44 0.62
CA LYS A 90 -35.75 11.34 0.36
C LYS A 90 -35.99 10.48 1.60
N LEU A 91 -34.96 10.21 2.39
CA LEU A 91 -35.14 9.51 3.67
C LEU A 91 -35.99 10.32 4.67
N ARG A 92 -35.86 11.66 4.67
CA ARG A 92 -36.68 12.57 5.48
C ARG A 92 -38.13 12.67 5.00
N GLU A 93 -38.36 12.67 3.69
CA GLU A 93 -39.70 12.65 3.09
C GLU A 93 -40.39 11.29 3.34
N ALA A 94 -39.65 10.19 3.19
CA ALA A 94 -40.15 8.85 3.51
C ALA A 94 -40.43 8.65 5.01
N GLN A 95 -39.73 9.39 5.89
CA GLN A 95 -39.98 9.41 7.34
C GLN A 95 -40.99 10.48 7.79
N GLN A 96 -41.52 11.33 6.90
CA GLN A 96 -42.57 12.30 7.22
C GLN A 96 -43.83 12.13 6.37
N PRO A 97 -44.64 11.08 6.61
CA PRO A 97 -46.03 11.08 6.17
C PRO A 97 -47.00 11.79 7.13
N VAL A 98 -46.60 12.33 8.30
CA VAL A 98 -47.59 12.77 9.31
C VAL A 98 -47.20 14.03 10.08
N SER A 99 -47.22 15.19 9.44
CA SER A 99 -47.41 16.49 10.15
C SER A 99 -48.24 17.53 9.36
N SER A 100 -48.72 17.21 8.16
CA SER A 100 -49.59 18.10 7.38
C SER A 100 -51.06 18.09 7.81
N GLN A 101 -51.42 17.45 8.93
CA GLN A 101 -52.77 17.49 9.48
C GLN A 101 -52.85 18.41 10.69
N ASN A 102 -52.61 19.70 10.48
CA ASN A 102 -53.25 20.75 11.28
C ASN A 102 -53.37 22.01 10.41
N GLU A 103 -54.46 22.03 9.64
CA GLU A 103 -55.00 23.20 8.97
C GLU A 103 -55.06 24.38 9.94
N PRO A 104 -54.59 25.60 9.57
CA PRO A 104 -55.02 26.80 10.25
C PRO A 104 -56.43 27.13 9.75
N ARG A 105 -57.45 26.53 10.36
CA ARG A 105 -58.82 27.03 10.19
C ARG A 105 -59.00 28.29 11.00
N SER A 106 -58.75 29.40 10.31
CA SER A 106 -59.39 30.69 10.47
C SER A 106 -60.89 30.53 10.81
N ASN A 107 -61.29 30.89 12.03
CA ASN A 107 -62.43 31.76 12.31
C ASN A 107 -62.42 32.27 13.76
#